data_AF-A0A198GKC6-F1
#
_entry.id   AF-A0A198GKC6-F1
#
_cell.length_a   1.000
_cell.length_b   1.000
_cell.length_c   1.000
_cell.angle_alpha   90.00
_cell.angle_beta   90.00
_cell.angle_gamma   90.00
#
_symmetry.space_group_name_H-M   'P 1'
#
loop_
_entity.id
_entity.type
_entity.pdbx_description
1 polymer ?
#
loop_
_entity_poly.entity_id
_entity_poly.type
_entity_poly.pdbx_seq_one_letter_code
_entity_poly.pdbx_strand_id
1 'polypeptide(L)'
;MFTPELLSPAGSLKNMRYAFAYGADAVYAGQPRYSLRVRNNEFNHENLAKGIQEAHELGKRFYVVVNIAPHNAKLKTFIRDLKPVIDMGPDALIMSDPGLIMMVREAFPDMDIHLSVQANAVNWATVKFWKQMGLTRVILSRELSIDEIAEIRKQVPEMELEVFVHGALCMAYSGRCLLSGYINKRDPNQGTCTNACRWEYKVEEGKEDDVGNIVEKYQPIPVKNVEPTLGTGAPTDKVFLIEEAKRPGEYMTAFEDEHGTYIMNSKDLRAIEHVEQLTQMGVHSLKIEGRTKSFYYCARTAQMYRRAIDDAVAGKPFDPTLLTTLEGLAHRGYTEGFLRRHTHDAYQTYEYGYSVSDTQQFVGEFTGKRVNGLAEVDVKNKFILGDSLELMTPTGNIQFTLDELFNKKLQPTDVAPGNGHIVYFAVPEDVDLDYALLIRNLQGTTTRQPHKIDAVEVK
;
A
#
# COMPACT_ATOMS: atom_id res chain seq x y z
N MET A 1 -19.41 20.36 -9.56
CA MET A 1 -18.16 20.46 -8.78
C MET A 1 -17.12 19.61 -9.51
N PHE A 2 -15.84 19.96 -9.45
CA PHE A 2 -14.76 19.13 -10.02
C PHE A 2 -14.68 17.80 -9.26
N THR A 3 -14.59 16.67 -9.96
CA THR A 3 -14.42 15.34 -9.34
C THR A 3 -13.00 14.84 -9.61
N PRO A 4 -12.14 14.72 -8.58
CA PRO A 4 -10.82 14.14 -8.72
C PRO A 4 -10.89 12.69 -9.21
N GLU A 5 -9.92 12.32 -10.04
CA GLU A 5 -9.67 10.95 -10.45
C GLU A 5 -9.16 10.13 -9.26
N LEU A 6 -9.73 8.94 -9.04
CA LEU A 6 -9.16 7.98 -8.08
C LEU A 6 -8.18 7.03 -8.78
N LEU A 7 -6.88 7.22 -8.54
CA LEU A 7 -5.83 6.39 -9.11
C LEU A 7 -5.38 5.28 -8.15
N SER A 8 -5.64 4.03 -8.54
CA SER A 8 -5.30 2.84 -7.76
C SER A 8 -4.07 2.09 -8.27
N PRO A 9 -3.32 1.40 -7.40
CA PRO A 9 -2.17 0.60 -7.82
C PRO A 9 -2.60 -0.74 -8.42
N ALA A 10 -1.91 -1.19 -9.48
CA ALA A 10 -2.09 -2.53 -10.02
C ALA A 10 -0.75 -3.29 -10.08
N GLY A 11 -0.69 -4.41 -9.34
CA GLY A 11 0.41 -5.39 -9.41
C GLY A 11 0.11 -6.60 -10.30
N SER A 12 -1.18 -6.87 -10.55
CA SER A 12 -1.70 -7.92 -11.44
C SER A 12 -2.99 -7.46 -12.13
N LEU A 13 -3.45 -8.20 -13.14
CA LEU A 13 -4.77 -8.01 -13.74
C LEU A 13 -5.90 -8.17 -12.71
N LYS A 14 -5.73 -9.09 -11.74
CA LYS A 14 -6.70 -9.28 -10.67
C LYS A 14 -6.79 -8.03 -9.78
N ASN A 15 -5.66 -7.46 -9.36
CA ASN A 15 -5.64 -6.20 -8.61
C ASN A 15 -6.36 -5.07 -9.39
N MET A 16 -6.07 -4.93 -10.68
CA MET A 16 -6.69 -3.92 -11.55
C MET A 16 -8.22 -4.06 -11.58
N ARG A 17 -8.73 -5.26 -11.87
CA ARG A 17 -10.18 -5.50 -11.98
C ARG A 17 -10.92 -5.22 -10.67
N TYR A 18 -10.34 -5.64 -9.54
CA TYR A 18 -10.88 -5.29 -8.22
C TYR A 18 -10.83 -3.78 -7.95
N ALA A 19 -9.75 -3.09 -8.33
CA ALA A 19 -9.71 -1.63 -8.16
C ALA A 19 -10.83 -0.94 -8.97
N PHE A 20 -11.03 -1.34 -10.22
CA PHE A 20 -12.11 -0.79 -11.06
C PHE A 20 -13.51 -1.12 -10.54
N ALA A 21 -13.75 -2.38 -10.15
CA ALA A 21 -15.04 -2.80 -9.59
C ALA A 21 -15.42 -1.97 -8.36
N TYR A 22 -14.44 -1.58 -7.53
CA TYR A 22 -14.66 -0.82 -6.31
C TYR A 22 -14.47 0.70 -6.47
N GLY A 23 -14.45 1.21 -7.70
CA GLY A 23 -14.61 2.64 -7.98
C GLY A 23 -13.35 3.41 -8.36
N ALA A 24 -12.22 2.75 -8.64
CA ALA A 24 -11.08 3.43 -9.24
C ALA A 24 -11.42 3.96 -10.64
N ASP A 25 -10.91 5.14 -10.99
CA ASP A 25 -11.07 5.77 -12.31
C ASP A 25 -9.90 5.45 -13.24
N ALA A 26 -8.73 5.23 -12.63
CA ALA A 26 -7.51 4.88 -13.30
C ALA A 26 -6.72 3.85 -12.48
N VAL A 27 -5.87 3.08 -13.15
CA VAL A 27 -4.84 2.28 -12.49
C VAL A 27 -3.45 2.63 -13.02
N TYR A 28 -2.43 2.31 -12.23
CA TYR A 28 -1.04 2.33 -12.70
C TYR A 28 -0.32 1.00 -12.47
N ALA A 29 0.39 0.54 -13.50
CA ALA A 29 1.17 -0.70 -13.48
C ALA A 29 2.61 -0.45 -13.94
N GLY A 30 3.53 -1.30 -13.49
CA GLY A 30 4.94 -1.18 -13.86
C GLY A 30 5.24 -1.74 -15.25
N GLN A 31 6.01 -1.02 -16.06
CA GLN A 31 6.71 -1.67 -17.18
C GLN A 31 7.81 -2.58 -16.62
N PRO A 32 7.91 -3.84 -17.07
CA PRO A 32 9.08 -4.68 -16.78
C PRO A 32 10.38 -3.94 -17.08
N ARG A 33 11.43 -4.19 -16.28
CA ARG A 33 12.80 -3.62 -16.42
C ARG A 33 12.94 -2.11 -16.18
N TYR A 34 11.88 -1.31 -16.33
CA TYR A 34 11.89 0.16 -16.23
C TYR A 34 11.01 0.74 -15.10
N SER A 35 10.41 -0.11 -14.27
CA SER A 35 9.64 0.30 -13.08
C SER A 35 10.41 0.02 -11.78
N LEU A 36 10.24 0.86 -10.75
CA LEU A 36 10.88 0.66 -9.44
C LEU A 36 10.35 -0.52 -8.60
N ARG A 37 9.33 -1.25 -9.07
CA ARG A 37 8.74 -2.39 -8.34
C ARG A 37 8.61 -3.62 -9.23
N VAL A 38 9.69 -3.99 -9.94
CA VAL A 38 9.69 -5.10 -10.91
C VAL A 38 9.36 -6.46 -10.27
N ARG A 39 9.72 -6.68 -9.01
CA ARG A 39 9.65 -8.01 -8.38
C ARG A 39 8.24 -8.52 -8.08
N ASN A 40 7.31 -7.61 -7.81
CA ASN A 40 5.94 -7.93 -7.43
C ASN A 40 4.98 -7.40 -8.50
N ASN A 41 5.33 -7.66 -9.76
CA ASN A 41 4.63 -7.14 -10.93
C ASN A 41 4.38 -8.28 -11.92
N GLU A 42 3.13 -8.68 -12.07
CA GLU A 42 2.70 -9.71 -13.03
C GLU A 42 2.49 -9.14 -14.44
N PHE A 43 2.61 -7.83 -14.61
CA PHE A 43 2.45 -7.16 -15.89
C PHE A 43 3.67 -7.33 -16.80
N ASN A 44 3.70 -8.44 -17.53
CA ASN A 44 4.51 -8.59 -18.75
C ASN A 44 3.83 -7.87 -19.94
N HIS A 45 4.40 -7.94 -21.15
CA HIS A 45 3.83 -7.27 -22.33
C HIS A 45 2.39 -7.73 -22.66
N GLU A 46 2.11 -9.02 -22.52
CA GLU A 46 0.78 -9.59 -22.77
C GLU A 46 -0.25 -9.06 -21.77
N ASN A 47 0.09 -9.12 -20.47
CA ASN A 47 -0.78 -8.62 -19.40
C ASN A 47 -0.92 -7.08 -19.44
N LEU A 48 0.09 -6.34 -19.91
CA LEU A 48 -0.04 -4.90 -20.15
C LEU A 48 -1.04 -4.61 -21.26
N ALA A 49 -0.90 -5.26 -22.42
CA ALA A 49 -1.82 -5.08 -23.54
C ALA A 49 -3.26 -5.40 -23.12
N LYS A 50 -3.46 -6.54 -22.45
CA LYS A 50 -4.76 -6.94 -21.91
C LYS A 50 -5.30 -5.97 -20.88
N GLY A 51 -4.45 -5.48 -19.98
CA GLY A 51 -4.84 -4.53 -18.94
C GLY A 51 -5.30 -3.18 -19.50
N ILE A 52 -4.56 -2.65 -20.48
CA ILE A 52 -4.91 -1.40 -21.17
C ILE A 52 -6.24 -1.57 -21.92
N GLN A 53 -6.38 -2.66 -22.68
CA GLN A 53 -7.62 -2.94 -23.39
C GLN A 53 -8.84 -3.03 -22.44
N GLU A 54 -8.75 -3.83 -21.37
CA GLU A 54 -9.83 -3.98 -20.39
C GLU A 54 -10.18 -2.65 -19.70
N ALA A 55 -9.18 -1.80 -19.42
CA ALA A 55 -9.43 -0.48 -18.87
C ALA A 55 -10.23 0.39 -19.85
N HIS A 56 -9.84 0.44 -21.13
CA HIS A 56 -10.51 1.23 -22.15
C HIS A 56 -11.92 0.74 -22.44
N GLU A 57 -12.15 -0.57 -22.46
CA GLU A 57 -13.50 -1.17 -22.59
C GLU A 57 -14.44 -0.74 -21.46
N LEU A 58 -13.89 -0.51 -20.26
CA LEU A 58 -14.63 0.02 -19.10
C LEU A 58 -14.71 1.55 -19.07
N GLY A 59 -14.13 2.26 -20.05
CA GLY A 59 -14.02 3.72 -20.05
C GLY A 59 -13.10 4.26 -18.96
N LYS A 60 -12.17 3.44 -18.47
CA LYS A 60 -11.19 3.73 -17.41
C LYS A 60 -9.80 3.94 -18.01
N ARG A 61 -8.90 4.54 -17.23
CA ARG A 61 -7.54 4.86 -17.69
C ARG A 61 -6.49 3.89 -17.17
N PHE A 62 -5.44 3.67 -17.96
CA PHE A 62 -4.31 2.83 -17.61
C PHE A 62 -2.98 3.58 -17.81
N TYR A 63 -2.25 3.80 -16.71
CA TYR A 63 -0.95 4.47 -16.72
C TYR A 63 0.20 3.48 -16.57
N VAL A 64 1.22 3.61 -17.42
CA VAL A 64 2.40 2.73 -17.37
C VAL A 64 3.57 3.43 -16.69
N VAL A 65 4.13 2.79 -15.66
CA VAL A 65 5.23 3.36 -14.87
C VAL A 65 6.59 2.99 -15.46
N VAL A 66 7.38 4.01 -15.78
CA VAL A 66 8.73 3.97 -16.35
C VAL A 66 9.65 4.93 -15.55
N ASN A 67 9.84 4.62 -14.26
CA ASN A 67 10.36 5.57 -13.27
C ASN A 67 11.66 5.16 -12.57
N ILE A 68 12.49 4.37 -13.23
CA ILE A 68 13.85 4.09 -12.75
C ILE A 68 14.78 5.30 -12.96
N ALA A 69 15.92 5.32 -12.26
CA ALA A 69 17.04 6.21 -12.55
C ALA A 69 18.12 5.43 -13.32
N PRO A 70 18.09 5.32 -14.66
CA PRO A 70 18.92 4.37 -15.41
C PRO A 70 20.41 4.74 -15.45
N HIS A 71 21.29 3.72 -15.56
CA HIS A 71 22.66 3.92 -16.04
C HIS A 71 22.74 3.80 -17.56
N ASN A 72 23.83 4.30 -18.16
CA ASN A 72 24.08 4.38 -19.61
C ASN A 72 23.74 3.11 -20.41
N ALA A 73 23.96 1.92 -19.83
CA ALA A 73 23.65 0.66 -20.49
C ALA A 73 22.16 0.52 -20.86
N LYS A 74 21.25 1.04 -20.03
CA LYS A 74 19.80 0.98 -20.29
C LYS A 74 19.34 1.97 -21.36
N LEU A 75 20.08 3.07 -21.58
CA LEU A 75 19.74 4.08 -22.59
C LEU A 75 19.79 3.50 -24.00
N LYS A 76 20.75 2.60 -24.26
CA LYS A 76 21.00 2.01 -25.59
C LYS A 76 19.80 1.25 -26.18
N THR A 77 18.93 0.70 -25.32
CA THR A 77 17.79 -0.10 -25.75
C THR A 77 16.45 0.52 -25.38
N PHE A 78 16.45 1.64 -24.68
CA PHE A 78 15.25 2.19 -24.03
C PHE A 78 14.09 2.43 -24.99
N ILE A 79 14.30 3.22 -26.06
CA ILE A 79 13.24 3.55 -27.02
C ILE A 79 12.72 2.30 -27.73
N ARG A 80 13.62 1.39 -28.11
CA ARG A 80 13.26 0.10 -28.72
C ARG A 80 12.40 -0.74 -27.78
N ASP A 81 12.77 -0.81 -26.51
CA ASP A 81 12.06 -1.61 -25.51
C ASP A 81 10.74 -0.96 -25.06
N LEU A 82 10.61 0.37 -25.21
CA LEU A 82 9.40 1.12 -24.91
C LEU A 82 8.39 1.14 -26.07
N LYS A 83 8.86 1.08 -27.33
CA LYS A 83 7.99 1.14 -28.53
C LYS A 83 6.79 0.18 -28.48
N PRO A 84 6.94 -1.12 -28.13
CA PRO A 84 5.79 -2.01 -28.04
C PRO A 84 4.75 -1.57 -27.00
N VAL A 85 5.19 -0.92 -25.91
CA VAL A 85 4.29 -0.40 -24.87
C VAL A 85 3.55 0.84 -25.37
N ILE A 86 4.21 1.72 -26.12
CA ILE A 86 3.54 2.86 -26.76
C ILE A 86 2.47 2.38 -27.74
N ASP A 87 2.78 1.33 -28.52
CA ASP A 87 1.85 0.76 -29.51
C ASP A 87 0.61 0.11 -28.86
N MET A 88 0.69 -0.26 -27.58
CA MET A 88 -0.48 -0.72 -26.80
C MET A 88 -1.42 0.43 -26.41
N GLY A 89 -0.98 1.69 -26.54
CA GLY A 89 -1.79 2.88 -26.29
C GLY A 89 -2.14 3.17 -24.82
N PRO A 90 -1.20 3.15 -23.85
CA PRO A 90 -1.50 3.59 -22.49
C PRO A 90 -1.88 5.07 -22.46
N ASP A 91 -2.71 5.47 -21.50
CA ASP A 91 -3.19 6.85 -21.38
C ASP A 91 -2.09 7.85 -20.99
N ALA A 92 -1.05 7.39 -20.27
CA ALA A 92 0.13 8.17 -19.96
C ALA A 92 1.28 7.28 -19.46
N LEU A 93 2.51 7.81 -19.55
CA LEU A 93 3.68 7.25 -18.87
C LEU A 93 3.97 8.00 -17.56
N ILE A 94 4.24 7.27 -16.48
CA ILE A 94 4.73 7.85 -15.22
C ILE A 94 6.25 7.76 -15.18
N MET A 95 6.95 8.88 -15.33
CA MET A 95 8.42 8.94 -15.53
C MET A 95 9.13 9.86 -14.55
N SER A 96 10.41 9.63 -14.27
CA SER A 96 11.19 10.42 -13.29
C SER A 96 12.49 11.00 -13.83
N ASP A 97 13.15 10.29 -14.74
CA ASP A 97 14.47 10.68 -15.23
C ASP A 97 14.35 11.71 -16.37
N PRO A 98 14.97 12.90 -16.25
CA PRO A 98 14.88 13.95 -17.27
C PRO A 98 15.40 13.50 -18.65
N GLY A 99 16.45 12.68 -18.68
CA GLY A 99 17.05 12.19 -19.92
C GLY A 99 16.10 11.22 -20.64
N LEU A 100 15.51 10.26 -19.91
CA LEU A 100 14.51 9.38 -20.48
C LEU A 100 13.26 10.14 -20.94
N ILE A 101 12.79 11.12 -20.16
CA ILE A 101 11.65 11.96 -20.53
C ILE A 101 11.94 12.67 -21.86
N MET A 102 13.11 13.32 -21.99
CA MET A 102 13.53 13.96 -23.24
C MET A 102 13.51 12.98 -24.41
N MET A 103 14.11 11.79 -24.25
CA MET A 103 14.13 10.76 -25.29
C MET A 103 12.72 10.29 -25.70
N VAL A 104 11.79 10.14 -24.75
CA VAL A 104 10.38 9.80 -25.06
C VAL A 104 9.70 10.93 -25.80
N ARG A 105 9.86 12.18 -25.36
CA ARG A 105 9.25 13.34 -26.02
C ARG A 105 9.73 13.51 -27.46
N GLU A 106 11.00 13.20 -27.73
CA GLU A 106 11.56 13.22 -29.09
C GLU A 106 11.03 12.08 -29.96
N ALA A 107 10.91 10.87 -29.41
CA ALA A 107 10.50 9.68 -30.17
C ALA A 107 8.97 9.52 -30.30
N PHE A 108 8.21 9.99 -29.30
CA PHE A 108 6.78 9.79 -29.10
C PHE A 108 6.12 11.09 -28.57
N PRO A 109 6.07 12.17 -29.39
CA PRO A 109 5.65 13.50 -28.93
C PRO A 109 4.21 13.59 -28.43
N ASP A 110 3.34 12.67 -28.87
CA ASP A 110 1.92 12.61 -28.52
C ASP A 110 1.66 11.79 -27.25
N MET A 111 2.68 11.12 -26.68
CA MET A 111 2.53 10.36 -25.44
C MET A 111 2.56 11.29 -24.24
N ASP A 112 1.49 11.28 -23.46
CA ASP A 112 1.39 12.04 -22.21
C ASP A 112 2.35 11.49 -21.16
N ILE A 113 2.99 12.40 -20.42
CA ILE A 113 3.96 12.07 -19.38
C ILE A 113 3.54 12.73 -18.07
N HIS A 114 3.35 11.89 -17.06
CA HIS A 114 3.13 12.25 -15.68
C HIS A 114 4.46 12.18 -14.91
N LEU A 115 4.82 13.23 -14.19
CA LEU A 115 6.04 13.24 -13.39
C LEU A 115 5.86 12.34 -12.16
N SER A 116 6.69 11.32 -12.04
CA SER A 116 6.81 10.44 -10.88
C SER A 116 7.33 11.19 -9.65
N VAL A 117 6.79 10.86 -8.48
CA VAL A 117 7.24 11.37 -7.16
C VAL A 117 8.74 11.19 -6.90
N GLN A 118 9.40 10.27 -7.62
CA GLN A 118 10.86 10.07 -7.61
C GLN A 118 11.65 11.32 -8.05
N ALA A 119 11.04 12.23 -8.81
CA ALA A 119 11.66 13.49 -9.20
C ALA A 119 11.60 14.56 -8.09
N ASN A 120 10.90 14.30 -6.97
CA ASN A 120 10.80 15.17 -5.80
C ASN A 120 10.33 16.59 -6.11
N ALA A 121 9.18 16.72 -6.78
CA ALA A 121 8.53 18.02 -6.98
C ALA A 121 7.94 18.54 -5.65
N VAL A 122 8.71 19.37 -4.96
CA VAL A 122 8.40 19.95 -3.63
C VAL A 122 8.14 21.46 -3.65
N ASN A 123 8.07 22.10 -4.82
CA ASN A 123 7.81 23.53 -4.92
C ASN A 123 7.22 23.89 -6.29
N TRP A 124 6.58 25.06 -6.39
CA TRP A 124 5.91 25.50 -7.60
C TRP A 124 6.87 25.75 -8.77
N ALA A 125 8.11 26.15 -8.51
CA ALA A 125 9.09 26.42 -9.55
C ALA A 125 9.51 25.14 -10.29
N THR A 126 9.72 24.04 -9.54
CA THR A 126 9.95 22.71 -10.11
C THR A 126 8.74 22.23 -10.91
N VAL A 127 7.52 22.42 -10.41
CA VAL A 127 6.28 22.07 -11.13
C VAL A 127 6.17 22.86 -12.44
N LYS A 128 6.46 24.17 -12.40
CA LYS A 128 6.47 25.05 -13.57
C LYS A 128 7.53 24.64 -14.60
N PHE A 129 8.72 24.25 -14.16
CA PHE A 129 9.77 23.71 -15.03
C PHE A 129 9.27 22.49 -15.80
N TRP A 130 8.67 21.52 -15.11
CA TRP A 130 8.16 20.31 -15.77
C TRP A 130 6.99 20.59 -16.71
N LYS A 131 6.13 21.57 -16.40
CA LYS A 131 5.11 22.06 -17.35
C LYS A 131 5.75 22.60 -18.63
N GLN A 132 6.81 23.39 -18.52
CA GLN A 132 7.53 23.93 -19.68
C GLN A 132 8.21 22.84 -20.52
N MET A 133 8.58 21.72 -19.91
CA MET A 133 9.11 20.53 -20.61
C MET A 133 8.01 19.68 -21.27
N GLY A 134 6.74 20.10 -21.18
CA GLY A 134 5.61 19.46 -21.85
C GLY A 134 4.94 18.32 -21.07
N LEU A 135 5.20 18.19 -19.76
CA LEU A 135 4.48 17.23 -18.93
C LEU A 135 3.07 17.73 -18.65
N THR A 136 2.12 16.79 -18.55
CA THR A 136 0.69 17.08 -18.38
C THR A 136 0.26 17.02 -16.92
N ARG A 137 0.92 16.19 -16.11
CA ARG A 137 0.63 16.00 -14.69
C ARG A 137 1.90 15.87 -13.85
N VAL A 138 1.86 16.37 -12.61
CA VAL A 138 2.91 16.16 -11.61
C VAL A 138 2.36 15.42 -10.40
N ILE A 139 2.99 14.29 -10.08
CA ILE A 139 2.79 13.57 -8.81
C ILE A 139 3.66 14.26 -7.76
N LEU A 140 3.01 15.00 -6.87
CA LEU A 140 3.67 15.80 -5.86
C LEU A 140 4.37 14.93 -4.82
N SER A 141 5.43 15.48 -4.23
CA SER A 141 6.17 14.83 -3.15
C SER A 141 5.27 14.62 -1.92
N ARG A 142 5.49 13.51 -1.21
CA ARG A 142 4.74 13.16 0.02
C ARG A 142 5.19 13.96 1.24
N GLU A 143 6.18 14.82 1.05
CA GLU A 143 6.82 15.68 2.02
C GLU A 143 6.19 17.09 2.07
N LEU A 144 5.12 17.34 1.31
CA LEU A 144 4.41 18.63 1.24
C LEU A 144 3.22 18.69 2.19
N SER A 145 2.97 19.88 2.75
CA SER A 145 1.72 20.20 3.44
C SER A 145 0.60 20.57 2.48
N ILE A 146 -0.66 20.53 2.95
CA ILE A 146 -1.81 20.96 2.15
C ILE A 146 -1.67 22.43 1.73
N ASP A 147 -1.17 23.31 2.60
CA ASP A 147 -0.94 24.72 2.27
C ASP A 147 0.09 24.90 1.14
N GLU A 148 1.15 24.09 1.14
CA GLU A 148 2.14 24.10 0.07
C GLU A 148 1.56 23.59 -1.25
N ILE A 149 0.72 22.55 -1.19
CA ILE A 149 0.00 22.03 -2.37
C ILE A 149 -0.94 23.13 -2.92
N ALA A 150 -1.63 23.87 -2.05
CA ALA A 150 -2.48 24.98 -2.44
C ALA A 150 -1.70 26.11 -3.12
N GLU A 151 -0.51 26.44 -2.59
CA GLU A 151 0.38 27.42 -3.20
C GLU A 151 0.83 26.96 -4.59
N ILE A 152 1.24 25.71 -4.74
CA ILE A 152 1.62 25.13 -6.04
C ILE A 152 0.47 25.22 -7.03
N ARG A 153 -0.76 24.84 -6.63
CA ARG A 153 -1.96 24.89 -7.47
C ARG A 153 -2.26 26.30 -7.95
N LYS A 154 -2.07 27.31 -7.08
CA LYS A 154 -2.27 28.73 -7.39
C LYS A 154 -1.21 29.26 -8.36
N GLN A 155 0.05 28.88 -8.17
CA GLN A 155 1.18 29.37 -8.97
C GLN A 155 1.26 28.72 -10.36
N VAL A 156 0.81 27.47 -10.50
CA VAL A 156 0.88 26.71 -11.75
C VAL A 156 -0.50 26.11 -12.09
N PRO A 157 -1.51 26.96 -12.39
CA PRO A 157 -2.89 26.49 -12.46
C PRO A 157 -3.20 25.57 -13.65
N GLU A 158 -2.32 25.55 -14.65
CA GLU A 158 -2.43 24.77 -15.89
C GLU A 158 -1.80 23.37 -15.81
N MET A 159 -1.17 23.04 -14.68
CA MET A 159 -0.58 21.72 -14.44
C MET A 159 -1.56 20.86 -13.64
N GLU A 160 -1.80 19.63 -14.10
CA GLU A 160 -2.54 18.68 -13.28
C GLU A 160 -1.69 18.26 -12.08
N LEU A 161 -2.30 18.23 -10.90
CA LEU A 161 -1.64 17.80 -9.66
C LEU A 161 -2.21 16.48 -9.19
N GLU A 162 -1.33 15.55 -8.85
CA GLU A 162 -1.66 14.25 -8.27
C GLU A 162 -1.02 14.12 -6.88
N VAL A 163 -1.83 13.75 -5.88
CA VAL A 163 -1.41 13.70 -4.47
C VAL A 163 -1.62 12.29 -3.94
N PHE A 164 -0.60 11.73 -3.28
CA PHE A 164 -0.78 10.48 -2.54
C PHE A 164 -1.68 10.72 -1.33
N VAL A 165 -2.69 9.88 -1.18
CA VAL A 165 -3.63 9.95 -0.05
C VAL A 165 -3.58 8.70 0.83
N HIS A 166 -2.96 7.62 0.36
CA HIS A 166 -2.90 6.37 1.11
C HIS A 166 -1.65 5.55 0.78
N GLY A 167 -1.18 4.75 1.75
CA GLY A 167 -0.15 3.73 1.54
C GLY A 167 1.20 4.07 2.18
N ALA A 168 2.18 3.19 2.04
CA ALA A 168 3.36 3.22 2.89
C ALA A 168 4.28 4.44 2.65
N LEU A 169 4.67 5.14 3.73
CA LEU A 169 5.66 6.23 3.67
C LEU A 169 7.09 5.69 3.54
N CYS A 170 8.00 6.58 3.17
CA CYS A 170 9.44 6.30 3.10
C CYS A 170 10.16 6.99 4.27
N MET A 171 11.16 6.32 4.85
CA MET A 171 12.03 6.92 5.87
C MET A 171 13.00 7.97 5.31
N ALA A 172 13.29 7.89 4.02
CA ALA A 172 14.13 8.86 3.31
C ALA A 172 13.28 9.60 2.29
N TYR A 173 13.81 10.72 1.77
CA TYR A 173 13.21 11.43 0.63
C TYR A 173 12.80 10.42 -0.45
N SER A 174 11.50 10.43 -0.78
CA SER A 174 10.87 9.43 -1.62
C SER A 174 11.68 9.18 -2.90
N GLY A 175 12.29 8.00 -3.02
CA GLY A 175 13.10 7.64 -4.20
C GLY A 175 14.60 7.92 -4.16
N ARG A 176 15.16 8.32 -3.03
CA ARG A 176 16.61 8.59 -2.89
C ARG A 176 17.30 7.76 -1.81
N CYS A 177 16.67 6.67 -1.39
CA CYS A 177 17.20 5.82 -0.33
C CYS A 177 18.46 5.07 -0.81
N LEU A 178 19.47 4.90 0.06
CA LEU A 178 20.66 4.07 -0.20
C LEU A 178 20.67 2.74 0.56
N LEU A 179 19.72 2.56 1.47
CA LEU A 179 19.76 1.49 2.48
C LEU A 179 19.77 0.09 1.87
N SER A 180 18.92 -0.17 0.86
CA SER A 180 18.88 -1.46 0.15
C SER A 180 20.20 -1.73 -0.61
N GLY A 181 20.83 -0.70 -1.16
CA GLY A 181 22.11 -0.84 -1.87
C GLY A 181 23.26 -1.09 -0.92
N TYR A 182 23.27 -0.39 0.21
CA TYR A 182 24.29 -0.54 1.25
C TYR A 182 24.26 -1.94 1.88
N ILE A 183 23.08 -2.36 2.37
CA ILE A 183 22.89 -3.60 3.13
C ILE A 183 22.88 -4.82 2.22
N ASN A 184 22.10 -4.79 1.13
CA ASN A 184 21.79 -5.99 0.34
C ASN A 184 22.43 -6.01 -1.04
N LYS A 185 23.28 -5.02 -1.34
CA LYS A 185 23.89 -4.81 -2.65
C LYS A 185 22.85 -4.77 -3.78
N ARG A 186 21.63 -4.30 -3.45
CA ARG A 186 20.49 -4.18 -4.37
C ARG A 186 20.06 -2.73 -4.47
N ASP A 187 20.30 -2.14 -5.63
CA ASP A 187 20.01 -0.74 -5.89
C ASP A 187 18.49 -0.44 -5.81
N PRO A 188 18.04 0.33 -4.80
CA PRO A 188 16.64 0.68 -4.65
C PRO A 188 16.11 1.58 -5.78
N ASN A 189 16.98 2.31 -6.47
CA ASN A 189 16.63 3.29 -7.51
C ASN A 189 16.63 2.66 -8.93
N GLN A 190 16.92 1.36 -9.01
CA GLN A 190 16.79 0.51 -10.22
C GLN A 190 15.66 -0.53 -10.10
N GLY A 191 14.81 -0.38 -9.09
CA GLY A 191 13.64 -1.22 -8.89
C GLY A 191 13.88 -2.54 -8.15
N THR A 192 14.99 -2.62 -7.43
CA THR A 192 15.34 -3.78 -6.59
C THR A 192 15.27 -3.49 -5.10
N CYS A 193 14.56 -2.42 -4.71
CA CYS A 193 14.35 -2.04 -3.31
C CYS A 193 13.81 -3.22 -2.51
N THR A 194 14.56 -3.62 -1.49
CA THR A 194 14.24 -4.74 -0.58
C THR A 194 13.40 -4.33 0.63
N ASN A 195 13.05 -3.05 0.73
CA ASN A 195 12.44 -2.45 1.92
C ASN A 195 13.29 -2.67 3.19
N ALA A 196 14.62 -2.58 3.06
CA ALA A 196 15.56 -2.78 4.16
C ALA A 196 15.23 -1.93 5.40
N CYS A 197 14.66 -0.74 5.24
CA CYS A 197 14.23 0.11 6.37
C CYS A 197 13.12 -0.51 7.22
N ARG A 198 12.54 -1.63 6.79
CA ARG A 198 11.44 -2.34 7.45
C ARG A 198 11.85 -3.76 7.87
N TRP A 199 13.13 -4.08 7.79
CA TRP A 199 13.63 -5.39 8.19
C TRP A 199 13.74 -5.49 9.70
N GLU A 200 13.76 -6.73 10.17
CA GLU A 200 14.12 -7.08 11.54
C GLU A 200 15.64 -6.90 11.71
N TYR A 201 16.05 -6.21 12.77
CA TYR A 201 17.46 -6.02 13.11
C TYR A 201 17.71 -6.57 14.51
N LYS A 202 18.83 -7.28 14.69
CA LYS A 202 19.29 -7.75 16.00
C LYS A 202 20.21 -6.72 16.62
N VAL A 203 20.03 -6.46 17.92
CA VAL A 203 20.92 -5.59 18.70
C VAL A 203 21.79 -6.49 19.57
N GLU A 204 23.11 -6.33 19.44
CA GLU A 204 24.11 -7.05 20.22
C GLU A 204 24.94 -6.04 21.01
N GLU A 205 25.42 -6.42 22.20
CA GLU A 205 26.26 -5.55 23.02
C GLU A 205 27.62 -5.35 22.34
N GLY A 206 27.89 -4.13 21.89
CA GLY A 206 29.19 -3.72 21.35
C GLY A 206 30.14 -3.25 22.44
N LYS A 207 31.44 -3.35 22.19
CA LYS A 207 32.48 -2.66 22.96
C LYS A 207 33.32 -1.81 22.03
N GLU A 208 33.90 -0.75 22.55
CA GLU A 208 34.88 0.05 21.81
C GLU A 208 36.24 -0.67 21.84
N ASP A 209 36.88 -0.81 20.69
CA ASP A 209 38.27 -1.27 20.62
C ASP A 209 39.25 -0.12 20.94
N ASP A 210 40.54 -0.44 21.08
CA ASP A 210 41.57 0.53 21.46
C ASP A 210 41.77 1.67 20.42
N VAL A 211 41.10 1.59 19.27
CA VAL A 211 41.15 2.56 18.17
C VAL A 211 39.83 3.32 17.98
N GLY A 212 38.84 3.06 18.83
CA GLY A 212 37.55 3.74 18.81
C GLY A 212 36.48 3.10 17.91
N ASN A 213 36.72 1.89 17.38
CA ASN A 213 35.70 1.19 16.60
C ASN A 213 34.76 0.42 17.52
N ILE A 214 33.46 0.46 17.21
CA ILE A 214 32.47 -0.39 17.87
C ILE A 214 32.60 -1.80 17.30
N VAL A 215 33.10 -2.74 18.11
CA VAL A 215 33.26 -4.16 17.76
C VAL A 215 32.33 -5.02 18.60
N GLU A 216 32.00 -6.21 18.12
CA GLU A 216 31.28 -7.20 18.93
C GLU A 216 32.08 -7.49 20.21
N LYS A 217 31.37 -7.67 21.33
CA LYS A 217 31.96 -8.14 22.60
C LYS A 217 32.36 -9.60 22.46
N TYR A 218 33.45 -9.87 21.72
CA TYR A 218 33.95 -11.20 21.45
C TYR A 218 34.24 -11.94 22.77
N GLN A 219 33.44 -12.97 23.08
CA GLN A 219 33.86 -14.02 24.00
C GLN A 219 34.59 -15.10 23.19
N PRO A 220 35.82 -15.50 23.55
CA PRO A 220 36.46 -16.65 22.91
C PRO A 220 35.58 -17.87 23.18
N ILE A 221 35.05 -18.50 22.13
CA ILE A 221 34.23 -19.71 22.21
C ILE A 221 35.08 -20.81 22.87
N PRO A 222 34.81 -21.22 24.13
CA PRO A 222 35.21 -22.56 24.54
C PRO A 222 34.24 -23.50 23.84
N VAL A 223 34.71 -24.60 23.27
CA VAL A 223 33.78 -25.68 22.89
C VAL A 223 33.16 -26.20 24.19
N LYS A 224 32.02 -25.64 24.54
CA LYS A 224 31.05 -26.20 25.45
C LYS A 224 29.88 -26.61 24.58
N ASN A 225 29.51 -27.89 24.65
CA ASN A 225 28.16 -28.30 24.29
C ASN A 225 27.22 -27.57 25.25
N VAL A 226 26.74 -26.40 24.83
CA VAL A 226 25.68 -25.65 25.50
C VAL A 226 24.43 -25.93 24.69
N GLU A 227 23.43 -26.51 25.34
CA GLU A 227 22.10 -26.64 24.75
C GLU A 227 21.58 -25.24 24.35
N PRO A 228 20.90 -25.10 23.20
CA PRO A 228 20.41 -23.81 22.74
C PRO A 228 19.48 -23.17 23.78
N THR A 229 19.81 -21.96 24.24
CA THR A 229 18.90 -21.08 25.02
C THR A 229 17.93 -20.32 24.12
N LEU A 230 17.48 -20.94 23.02
CA LEU A 230 16.35 -20.42 22.25
C LEU A 230 15.07 -20.77 23.03
N GLY A 231 14.34 -19.75 23.50
CA GLY A 231 13.07 -19.94 24.22
C GLY A 231 13.17 -19.95 25.75
N THR A 232 14.29 -19.58 26.36
CA THR A 232 14.37 -19.38 27.81
C THR A 232 14.09 -17.92 28.17
N GLY A 233 12.84 -17.64 28.55
CA GLY A 233 12.36 -16.32 28.98
C GLY A 233 11.03 -15.99 28.31
N ALA A 234 10.14 -15.30 29.03
CA ALA A 234 8.92 -14.78 28.42
C ALA A 234 9.29 -13.59 27.50
N PRO A 235 8.77 -13.52 26.26
CA PRO A 235 8.81 -12.27 25.49
C PRO A 235 8.18 -11.15 26.31
N THR A 236 8.68 -9.93 26.14
CA THR A 236 8.24 -8.78 26.94
C THR A 236 7.33 -7.87 26.12
N ASP A 237 6.13 -7.58 26.63
CA ASP A 237 5.25 -6.56 26.05
C ASP A 237 5.72 -5.13 26.43
N LYS A 238 7.00 -4.97 26.77
CA LYS A 238 7.55 -3.70 27.25
C LYS A 238 8.03 -2.90 26.06
N VAL A 239 7.57 -1.66 25.99
CA VAL A 239 8.00 -0.68 25.00
C VAL A 239 9.39 -0.18 25.38
N PHE A 240 10.32 -0.24 24.43
CA PHE A 240 11.68 0.27 24.61
C PHE A 240 11.82 1.65 23.99
N LEU A 241 12.64 2.48 24.61
CA LEU A 241 12.99 3.82 24.15
C LEU A 241 14.50 3.87 23.90
N ILE A 242 14.88 4.30 22.70
CA ILE A 242 16.25 4.56 22.27
C ILE A 242 16.47 6.06 22.33
N GLU A 243 17.43 6.49 23.12
CA GLU A 243 17.83 7.90 23.26
C GLU A 243 19.13 8.12 22.48
N GLU A 244 19.18 9.15 21.64
CA GLU A 244 20.43 9.52 20.97
C GLU A 244 21.33 10.29 21.94
N ALA A 245 22.62 9.95 21.99
CA ALA A 245 23.55 10.44 23.01
C ALA A 245 23.70 11.97 23.07
N LYS A 246 23.40 12.69 21.98
CA LYS A 246 23.44 14.16 21.91
C LYS A 246 22.06 14.81 21.96
N ARG A 247 21.00 14.03 22.16
CA ARG A 247 19.61 14.50 22.32
C ARG A 247 18.94 13.88 23.55
N PRO A 248 19.45 14.18 24.75
CA PRO A 248 18.89 13.65 25.98
C PRO A 248 17.44 14.13 26.15
N GLY A 249 16.52 13.19 26.40
CA GLY A 249 15.08 13.40 26.50
C GLY A 249 14.30 13.22 25.20
N GLU A 250 14.96 13.05 24.04
CA GLU A 250 14.31 12.70 22.77
C GLU A 250 14.35 11.19 22.56
N TYR A 251 13.29 10.51 22.98
CA TYR A 251 13.18 9.07 22.91
C TYR A 251 12.59 8.59 21.58
N MET A 252 13.24 7.61 20.95
CA MET A 252 12.77 6.89 19.77
C MET A 252 12.27 5.51 20.18
N THR A 253 11.07 5.11 19.78
CA THR A 253 10.51 3.80 20.16
C THR A 253 11.20 2.65 19.42
N ALA A 254 11.60 1.61 20.15
CA ALA A 254 11.99 0.32 19.62
C ALA A 254 11.02 -0.75 20.07
N PHE A 255 10.61 -1.60 19.13
CA PHE A 255 9.69 -2.71 19.37
C PHE A 255 10.44 -4.01 19.28
N GLU A 256 10.22 -4.91 20.23
CA GLU A 256 10.80 -6.25 20.23
C GLU A 256 9.65 -7.27 20.27
N ASP A 257 9.67 -8.23 19.34
CA ASP A 257 8.80 -9.41 19.40
C ASP A 257 9.63 -10.71 19.31
N GLU A 258 8.96 -11.85 19.21
CA GLU A 258 9.60 -13.17 19.09
C GLU A 258 10.53 -13.32 17.85
N HIS A 259 10.55 -12.33 16.95
CA HIS A 259 11.33 -12.32 15.72
C HIS A 259 12.47 -11.28 15.69
N GLY A 260 12.41 -10.20 16.49
CA GLY A 260 13.54 -9.26 16.65
C GLY A 260 13.14 -7.82 16.98
N THR A 261 14.11 -6.88 16.86
CA THR A 261 13.91 -5.45 17.19
C THR A 261 13.68 -4.59 15.94
N TYR A 262 12.69 -3.70 15.98
CA TYR A 262 12.33 -2.77 14.90
C TYR A 262 12.66 -1.32 15.28
N ILE A 263 13.55 -0.66 14.53
CA ILE A 263 14.13 0.65 14.89
C ILE A 263 13.78 1.77 13.88
N MET A 264 13.49 1.43 12.62
CA MET A 264 13.38 2.41 11.49
C MET A 264 12.02 2.39 10.79
N ASN A 265 10.96 2.01 11.49
CA ASN A 265 9.69 1.70 10.83
C ASN A 265 8.87 2.95 10.48
N SER A 266 8.67 3.20 9.18
CA SER A 266 7.79 4.27 8.70
C SER A 266 6.32 3.85 8.75
N LYS A 267 5.46 4.69 9.33
CA LYS A 267 3.99 4.58 9.30
C LYS A 267 3.43 4.58 7.87
N ASP A 268 2.19 4.15 7.73
CA ASP A 268 1.45 4.26 6.46
C ASP A 268 0.68 5.59 6.41
N LEU A 269 0.63 6.24 5.24
CA LEU A 269 -0.19 7.42 4.99
C LEU A 269 -1.66 7.02 4.96
N ARG A 270 -2.51 7.80 5.65
CA ARG A 270 -3.97 7.79 5.51
C ARG A 270 -4.45 9.23 5.58
N ALA A 271 -4.85 9.79 4.45
CA ALA A 271 -5.31 11.17 4.32
C ALA A 271 -6.78 11.25 3.88
N ILE A 272 -7.60 10.27 4.25
CA ILE A 272 -9.00 10.21 3.79
C ILE A 272 -9.84 11.39 4.30
N GLU A 273 -9.51 11.94 5.46
CA GLU A 273 -10.13 13.14 6.02
C GLU A 273 -9.83 14.41 5.21
N HIS A 274 -8.73 14.42 4.44
CA HIS A 274 -8.32 15.55 3.61
C HIS A 274 -8.90 15.52 2.19
N VAL A 275 -9.67 14.49 1.85
CA VAL A 275 -10.23 14.33 0.51
C VAL A 275 -11.13 15.51 0.12
N GLU A 276 -11.94 16.02 1.05
CA GLU A 276 -12.79 17.19 0.80
C GLU A 276 -11.94 18.42 0.44
N GLN A 277 -10.94 18.74 1.26
CA GLN A 277 -10.08 19.90 1.04
C GLN A 277 -9.29 19.80 -0.27
N LEU A 278 -8.74 18.63 -0.58
CA LEU A 278 -8.01 18.38 -1.84
C LEU A 278 -8.94 18.48 -3.06
N THR A 279 -10.19 18.02 -2.92
CA THR A 279 -11.23 18.13 -3.96
C THR A 279 -11.59 19.58 -4.23
N GLN A 280 -11.88 20.35 -3.18
CA GLN A 280 -12.22 21.77 -3.29
C GLN A 280 -11.07 22.61 -3.86
N MET A 281 -9.82 22.23 -3.56
CA MET A 281 -8.62 22.84 -4.13
C MET A 281 -8.45 22.58 -5.63
N GLY A 282 -9.13 21.57 -6.18
CA GLY A 282 -8.96 21.16 -7.57
C GLY A 282 -7.67 20.38 -7.81
N VAL A 283 -7.28 19.53 -6.86
CA VAL A 283 -6.28 18.47 -7.09
C VAL A 283 -6.88 17.44 -8.03
N HIS A 284 -6.16 17.10 -9.10
CA HIS A 284 -6.76 16.40 -10.24
C HIS A 284 -6.88 14.89 -10.03
N SER A 285 -5.94 14.31 -9.28
CA SER A 285 -5.89 12.87 -9.03
C SER A 285 -5.48 12.59 -7.59
N LEU A 286 -6.23 11.70 -6.93
CA LEU A 286 -5.91 11.18 -5.60
C LEU A 286 -5.36 9.77 -5.76
N LYS A 287 -4.13 9.57 -5.30
CA LYS A 287 -3.37 8.35 -5.56
C LYS A 287 -3.23 7.48 -4.33
N ILE A 288 -3.57 6.20 -4.48
CA ILE A 288 -3.30 5.15 -3.49
C ILE A 288 -1.99 4.46 -3.85
N GLU A 289 -1.06 4.33 -2.89
CA GLU A 289 0.13 3.47 -3.06
C GLU A 289 -0.12 2.06 -2.55
N GLY A 290 0.42 1.07 -3.26
CA GLY A 290 0.30 -0.32 -2.85
C GLY A 290 0.46 -1.35 -3.96
N ARG A 291 1.32 -1.14 -4.97
CA ARG A 291 1.47 -2.09 -6.10
C ARG A 291 1.78 -3.54 -5.69
N THR A 292 2.29 -3.74 -4.48
CA THR A 292 2.63 -5.06 -3.92
C THR A 292 1.59 -5.58 -2.92
N LYS A 293 0.47 -4.88 -2.76
CA LYS A 293 -0.60 -5.23 -1.81
C LYS A 293 -1.61 -6.16 -2.49
N SER A 294 -2.43 -6.83 -1.68
CA SER A 294 -3.44 -7.78 -2.15
C SER A 294 -4.55 -7.09 -2.95
N PHE A 295 -5.31 -7.87 -3.71
CA PHE A 295 -6.51 -7.39 -4.39
C PHE A 295 -7.57 -6.90 -3.39
N TYR A 296 -7.68 -7.51 -2.19
CA TYR A 296 -8.51 -7.01 -1.08
C TYR A 296 -8.12 -5.59 -0.66
N TYR A 297 -6.82 -5.31 -0.51
CA TYR A 297 -6.36 -3.95 -0.19
C TYR A 297 -6.77 -2.95 -1.27
N CYS A 298 -6.62 -3.32 -2.55
CA CYS A 298 -7.00 -2.45 -3.67
C CYS A 298 -8.51 -2.18 -3.68
N ALA A 299 -9.33 -3.22 -3.49
CA ALA A 299 -10.78 -3.12 -3.40
C ALA A 299 -11.21 -2.21 -2.24
N ARG A 300 -10.72 -2.49 -1.02
CA ARG A 300 -11.12 -1.75 0.17
C ARG A 300 -10.70 -0.30 0.14
N THR A 301 -9.46 -0.02 -0.25
CA THR A 301 -9.01 1.38 -0.38
C THR A 301 -9.76 2.11 -1.47
N ALA A 302 -9.98 1.50 -2.65
CA ALA A 302 -10.78 2.10 -3.71
C ALA A 302 -12.20 2.43 -3.23
N GLN A 303 -12.88 1.48 -2.58
CA GLN A 303 -14.24 1.67 -2.04
C GLN A 303 -14.34 2.88 -1.11
N MET A 304 -13.43 2.98 -0.14
CA MET A 304 -13.46 4.03 0.87
C MET A 304 -13.13 5.41 0.28
N TYR A 305 -12.09 5.49 -0.56
CA TYR A 305 -11.71 6.77 -1.17
C TYR A 305 -12.70 7.21 -2.24
N ARG A 306 -13.32 6.30 -3.01
CA ARG A 306 -14.40 6.64 -3.94
C ARG A 306 -15.57 7.26 -3.19
N ARG A 307 -16.01 6.63 -2.10
CA ARG A 307 -17.06 7.16 -1.24
C ARG A 307 -16.71 8.53 -0.67
N ALA A 308 -15.49 8.71 -0.16
CA ALA A 308 -15.04 10.01 0.35
C ALA A 308 -15.06 11.10 -0.73
N ILE A 309 -14.66 10.78 -1.97
CA ILE A 309 -14.70 11.73 -3.08
C ILE A 309 -16.16 12.04 -3.47
N ASP A 310 -17.02 11.02 -3.57
CA ASP A 310 -18.44 11.21 -3.91
C ASP A 310 -19.17 12.06 -2.88
N ASP A 311 -18.93 11.81 -1.60
CA ASP A 311 -19.52 12.57 -0.51
C ASP A 311 -19.01 14.02 -0.52
N ALA A 312 -17.71 14.25 -0.74
CA ALA A 312 -17.14 15.59 -0.88
C ALA A 312 -17.72 16.36 -2.08
N VAL A 313 -17.84 15.71 -3.24
CA VAL A 313 -18.42 16.31 -4.47
C VAL A 313 -19.90 16.64 -4.28
N ALA A 314 -20.63 15.81 -3.53
CA ALA A 314 -22.01 16.03 -3.15
C ALA A 314 -22.19 17.08 -2.03
N GLY A 315 -21.10 17.59 -1.44
CA GLY A 315 -21.14 18.53 -0.32
C GLY A 315 -21.67 17.93 0.98
N LYS A 316 -21.56 16.60 1.15
CA LYS A 316 -21.89 15.93 2.39
C LYS A 316 -20.74 16.07 3.40
N PRO A 317 -21.04 16.12 4.71
CA PRO A 317 -20.01 16.11 5.74
C PRO A 317 -19.20 14.81 5.68
N PHE A 318 -17.92 14.89 6.07
CA PHE A 318 -17.05 13.72 6.17
C PHE A 318 -17.65 12.66 7.10
N ASP A 319 -17.68 11.40 6.63
CA ASP A 319 -18.11 10.24 7.41
C ASP A 319 -16.92 9.65 8.20
N PRO A 320 -16.88 9.78 9.54
CA PRO A 320 -15.76 9.28 10.34
C PRO A 320 -15.62 7.76 10.30
N THR A 321 -16.66 7.00 9.92
CA THR A 321 -16.60 5.53 9.82
C THR A 321 -15.65 5.05 8.73
N LEU A 322 -15.29 5.92 7.78
CA LEU A 322 -14.27 5.63 6.77
C LEU A 322 -12.87 5.46 7.38
N LEU A 323 -12.58 6.15 8.49
CA LEU A 323 -11.30 6.02 9.21
C LEU A 323 -11.17 4.64 9.85
N THR A 324 -12.21 4.23 10.58
CA THR A 324 -12.24 2.94 11.29
C THR A 324 -12.29 1.76 10.31
N THR A 325 -12.99 1.90 9.18
CA THR A 325 -13.01 0.85 8.15
C THR A 325 -11.62 0.63 7.54
N LEU A 326 -10.82 1.69 7.36
CA LEU A 326 -9.44 1.57 6.86
C LEU A 326 -8.49 0.97 7.90
N GLU A 327 -8.75 1.09 9.20
CA GLU A 327 -8.01 0.38 10.27
C GLU A 327 -8.20 -1.15 10.20
N GLY A 328 -9.25 -1.62 9.50
CA GLY A 328 -9.45 -3.02 9.12
C GLY A 328 -8.39 -3.59 8.16
N LEU A 329 -7.55 -2.74 7.55
CA LEU A 329 -6.47 -3.17 6.68
C LEU A 329 -5.19 -3.38 7.48
N ALA A 330 -4.39 -4.36 7.08
CA ALA A 330 -3.05 -4.51 7.66
C ALA A 330 -2.19 -3.25 7.36
N HIS A 331 -1.85 -2.52 8.43
CA HIS A 331 -1.03 -1.30 8.41
C HIS A 331 -0.01 -1.28 9.56
N ARG A 332 0.95 -0.34 9.55
CA ARG A 332 2.01 -0.18 10.58
C ARG A 332 1.81 1.09 11.40
N GLY A 333 0.58 1.30 11.87
CA GLY A 333 0.08 2.61 12.27
C GLY A 333 -0.17 3.56 11.09
N TYR A 334 -1.19 4.41 11.22
CA TYR A 334 -1.51 5.45 10.25
C TYR A 334 -1.01 6.82 10.68
N THR A 335 -0.74 7.69 9.70
CA THR A 335 -0.42 9.10 9.90
C THR A 335 -0.94 9.91 8.73
N GLU A 336 -1.25 11.19 8.97
CA GLU A 336 -1.53 12.18 7.93
C GLU A 336 -0.24 12.59 7.17
N GLY A 337 0.93 12.17 7.65
CA GLY A 337 2.22 12.50 7.07
C GLY A 337 2.50 14.00 7.12
N PHE A 338 3.07 14.55 6.05
CA PHE A 338 3.40 15.98 5.97
C PHE A 338 2.23 16.86 5.56
N LEU A 339 1.09 16.28 5.16
CA LEU A 339 -0.11 17.03 4.74
C LEU A 339 -0.57 17.99 5.85
N ARG A 340 -0.37 17.59 7.11
CA ARG A 340 -0.57 18.44 8.28
C ARG A 340 0.77 18.69 8.99
N ARG A 341 1.25 19.94 8.96
CA ARG A 341 2.48 20.32 9.69
C ARG A 341 2.20 20.35 11.20
N HIS A 342 3.14 19.80 11.97
CA HIS A 342 3.16 19.86 13.45
C HIS A 342 1.91 19.29 14.13
N THR A 343 1.60 18.01 13.93
CA THR A 343 0.73 17.30 14.89
C THR A 343 1.46 17.19 16.22
N HIS A 344 0.92 17.78 17.29
CA HIS A 344 1.29 17.37 18.65
C HIS A 344 0.99 15.87 18.77
N ASP A 345 1.83 15.13 19.51
CA ASP A 345 1.95 13.67 19.59
C ASP A 345 0.67 12.87 19.94
N ALA A 346 -0.49 13.52 20.04
CA ALA A 346 -1.72 13.01 20.65
C ALA A 346 -2.55 12.01 19.82
N TYR A 347 -2.25 11.77 18.55
CA TYR A 347 -2.97 10.78 17.71
C TYR A 347 -2.06 9.72 17.11
N GLN A 348 -0.84 9.61 17.64
CA GLN A 348 0.17 8.72 17.12
C GLN A 348 0.19 7.43 17.95
N THR A 349 -0.68 6.48 17.64
CA THR A 349 -0.65 5.16 18.26
C THR A 349 0.62 4.43 17.82
N TYR A 350 1.57 4.30 18.74
CA TYR A 350 2.88 3.66 18.57
C TYR A 350 2.88 2.25 19.18
N GLU A 351 1.95 1.39 18.78
CA GLU A 351 1.80 0.10 19.47
C GLU A 351 2.54 -1.07 18.79
N TYR A 352 2.78 -1.07 17.47
CA TYR A 352 3.37 -2.23 16.79
C TYR A 352 4.29 -1.93 15.59
N GLY A 353 5.39 -2.70 15.48
CA GLY A 353 6.37 -2.67 14.39
C GLY A 353 6.00 -3.49 13.12
N TYR A 354 4.88 -4.21 13.15
CA TYR A 354 4.45 -5.11 12.08
C TYR A 354 2.99 -4.84 11.67
N SER A 355 2.58 -5.40 10.53
CA SER A 355 1.24 -5.13 9.96
C SER A 355 0.17 -6.02 10.61
N VAL A 356 -0.74 -5.43 11.40
CA VAL A 356 -1.84 -6.14 12.09
C VAL A 356 -3.14 -5.39 11.84
N SER A 357 -4.26 -6.11 11.85
CA SER A 357 -5.57 -5.53 12.13
C SER A 357 -6.21 -6.25 13.31
N ASP A 358 -6.86 -5.49 14.17
CA ASP A 358 -7.61 -5.91 15.36
C ASP A 358 -9.14 -5.77 15.16
N THR A 359 -9.57 -5.21 14.03
CA THR A 359 -10.98 -4.98 13.71
C THR A 359 -11.50 -5.94 12.66
N GLN A 360 -10.70 -6.26 11.64
CA GLN A 360 -11.16 -7.11 10.53
C GLN A 360 -10.08 -8.06 10.02
N GLN A 361 -10.51 -9.25 9.55
CA GLN A 361 -9.66 -10.20 8.83
C GLN A 361 -10.30 -10.58 7.50
N PHE A 362 -9.58 -10.43 6.39
CA PHE A 362 -10.00 -11.00 5.11
C PHE A 362 -9.96 -12.53 5.15
N VAL A 363 -11.08 -13.21 4.94
CA VAL A 363 -11.19 -14.67 5.11
C VAL A 363 -11.47 -15.45 3.84
N GLY A 364 -12.03 -14.82 2.79
CA GLY A 364 -12.34 -15.53 1.55
C GLY A 364 -12.76 -14.63 0.41
N GLU A 365 -12.79 -15.20 -0.79
CA GLU A 365 -13.24 -14.54 -2.02
C GLU A 365 -14.33 -15.38 -2.67
N PHE A 366 -15.38 -14.73 -3.16
CA PHE A 366 -16.44 -15.41 -3.90
C PHE A 366 -15.99 -15.69 -5.33
N THR A 367 -16.36 -16.85 -5.87
CA THR A 367 -15.95 -17.25 -7.23
C THR A 367 -16.92 -16.77 -8.32
N GLY A 368 -17.99 -16.07 -7.94
CA GLY A 368 -19.13 -15.72 -8.81
C GLY A 368 -20.14 -16.86 -8.99
N LYS A 369 -19.83 -18.08 -8.53
CA LYS A 369 -20.69 -19.26 -8.74
C LYS A 369 -21.63 -19.51 -7.57
N ARG A 370 -22.80 -20.04 -7.90
CA ARG A 370 -23.75 -20.62 -6.94
C ARG A 370 -24.00 -22.09 -7.27
N VAL A 371 -24.07 -22.94 -6.24
CA VAL A 371 -24.40 -24.36 -6.35
C VAL A 371 -25.56 -24.64 -5.41
N ASN A 372 -26.71 -25.08 -5.96
CA ASN A 372 -27.95 -25.29 -5.19
C ASN A 372 -28.37 -24.05 -4.37
N GLY A 373 -28.22 -22.85 -4.94
CA GLY A 373 -28.51 -21.58 -4.26
C GLY A 373 -27.41 -21.07 -3.33
N LEU A 374 -26.46 -21.93 -2.93
CA LEU A 374 -25.37 -21.57 -2.03
C LEU A 374 -24.21 -20.90 -2.79
N ALA A 375 -23.66 -19.84 -2.22
CA ALA A 375 -22.54 -19.11 -2.80
C ALA A 375 -21.23 -19.87 -2.62
N GLU A 376 -20.42 -20.00 -3.67
CA GLU A 376 -19.10 -20.65 -3.62
C GLU A 376 -18.02 -19.66 -3.17
N VAL A 377 -17.28 -20.02 -2.11
CA VAL A 377 -16.21 -19.19 -1.54
C VAL A 377 -14.87 -19.95 -1.54
N ASP A 378 -13.86 -19.33 -2.15
CA ASP A 378 -12.45 -19.73 -2.05
C ASP A 378 -11.85 -19.15 -0.77
N VAL A 379 -11.63 -20.03 0.20
CA VAL A 379 -11.18 -19.67 1.55
C VAL A 379 -9.72 -19.25 1.51
N LYS A 380 -9.38 -18.16 2.22
CA LYS A 380 -8.01 -17.65 2.38
C LYS A 380 -7.51 -17.79 3.82
N ASN A 381 -8.34 -17.42 4.79
CA ASN A 381 -8.06 -17.59 6.21
C ASN A 381 -9.19 -18.37 6.88
N LYS A 382 -8.86 -19.02 8.00
CA LYS A 382 -9.83 -19.82 8.75
C LYS A 382 -10.97 -18.96 9.30
N PHE A 383 -12.20 -19.45 9.17
CA PHE A 383 -13.39 -18.93 9.84
C PHE A 383 -14.33 -20.09 10.23
N ILE A 384 -15.23 -19.85 11.17
CA ILE A 384 -16.10 -20.87 11.76
C ILE A 384 -17.57 -20.42 11.83
N LEU A 385 -18.48 -21.38 12.00
CA LEU A 385 -19.88 -21.08 12.31
C LEU A 385 -19.98 -20.17 13.55
N GLY A 386 -20.89 -19.21 13.50
CA GLY A 386 -21.08 -18.18 14.51
C GLY A 386 -20.15 -16.96 14.39
N ASP A 387 -19.14 -16.98 13.50
CA ASP A 387 -18.33 -15.79 13.24
C ASP A 387 -19.22 -14.65 12.67
N SER A 388 -18.96 -13.42 13.12
CA SER A 388 -19.53 -12.21 12.50
C SER A 388 -18.77 -11.89 11.23
N LEU A 389 -19.47 -11.90 10.09
CA LEU A 389 -18.89 -11.71 8.76
C LEU A 389 -19.46 -10.47 8.07
N GLU A 390 -18.64 -9.87 7.22
CA GLU A 390 -18.98 -8.84 6.27
C GLU A 390 -18.78 -9.37 4.85
N LEU A 391 -19.87 -9.35 4.08
CA LEU A 391 -19.86 -9.51 2.64
C LEU A 391 -19.64 -8.14 2.00
N MET A 392 -18.44 -7.91 1.49
CA MET A 392 -18.09 -6.68 0.77
C MET A 392 -18.34 -6.88 -0.72
N THR A 393 -19.10 -5.97 -1.33
CA THR A 393 -19.41 -5.99 -2.77
C THR A 393 -19.15 -4.61 -3.39
N PRO A 394 -19.02 -4.52 -4.72
CA PRO A 394 -18.93 -3.23 -5.43
C PRO A 394 -20.05 -2.24 -5.10
N THR A 395 -21.24 -2.72 -4.75
CA THR A 395 -22.43 -1.88 -4.52
C THR A 395 -22.67 -1.55 -3.05
N GLY A 396 -22.00 -2.25 -2.13
CA GLY A 396 -22.18 -2.06 -0.69
C GLY A 396 -21.73 -3.26 0.13
N ASN A 397 -21.81 -3.12 1.45
CA ASN A 397 -21.39 -4.15 2.39
C ASN A 397 -22.60 -4.69 3.16
N ILE A 398 -22.64 -6.00 3.40
CA ILE A 398 -23.70 -6.68 4.14
C ILE A 398 -23.08 -7.39 5.34
N GLN A 399 -23.52 -7.05 6.54
CA GLN A 399 -23.09 -7.68 7.79
C GLN A 399 -24.04 -8.84 8.14
N PHE A 400 -23.50 -9.98 8.56
CA PHE A 400 -24.29 -11.14 8.98
C PHE A 400 -23.51 -12.03 9.95
N THR A 401 -24.21 -12.96 10.60
CA THR A 401 -23.60 -14.03 11.39
C THR A 401 -23.65 -15.31 10.57
N LEU A 402 -22.55 -16.07 10.54
CA LEU A 402 -22.51 -17.31 9.75
C LEU A 402 -23.28 -18.43 10.47
N ASP A 403 -24.50 -18.68 10.02
CA ASP A 403 -25.39 -19.69 10.64
C ASP A 403 -25.25 -21.09 10.03
N GLU A 404 -24.85 -21.17 8.76
CA GLU A 404 -24.68 -22.43 8.04
C GLU A 404 -23.42 -22.41 7.15
N LEU A 405 -22.78 -23.56 7.03
CA LEU A 405 -21.56 -23.72 6.26
C LEU A 405 -21.44 -25.15 5.74
N PHE A 406 -21.09 -25.28 4.46
CA PHE A 406 -20.98 -26.55 3.75
C PHE A 406 -19.59 -26.68 3.13
N ASN A 407 -19.01 -27.88 3.18
CA ASN A 407 -17.72 -28.16 2.56
C ASN A 407 -17.84 -28.38 1.04
N LYS A 408 -16.71 -28.64 0.36
CA LYS A 408 -16.67 -28.91 -1.10
C LYS A 408 -17.63 -30.02 -1.58
N LYS A 409 -18.01 -30.96 -0.71
CA LYS A 409 -18.95 -32.07 -0.99
C LYS A 409 -20.40 -31.74 -0.62
N LEU A 410 -20.71 -30.48 -0.29
CA LEU A 410 -22.01 -30.01 0.18
C LEU A 410 -22.48 -30.69 1.47
N GLN A 411 -21.54 -31.10 2.32
CA GLN A 411 -21.83 -31.65 3.64
C GLN A 411 -21.69 -30.54 4.70
N PRO A 412 -22.59 -30.47 5.70
CA PRO A 412 -22.47 -29.51 6.79
C PRO A 412 -21.10 -29.60 7.47
N THR A 413 -20.54 -28.44 7.82
CA THR A 413 -19.27 -28.35 8.52
C THR A 413 -19.22 -27.08 9.36
N ASP A 414 -18.51 -27.13 10.50
CA ASP A 414 -18.45 -25.99 11.40
C ASP A 414 -17.26 -25.06 11.11
N VAL A 415 -16.36 -25.47 10.20
CA VAL A 415 -15.06 -24.84 10.00
C VAL A 415 -14.69 -24.73 8.52
N ALA A 416 -14.32 -23.53 8.09
CA ALA A 416 -13.57 -23.29 6.87
C ALA A 416 -12.06 -23.34 7.19
N PRO A 417 -11.29 -24.36 6.77
CA PRO A 417 -9.96 -24.63 7.32
C PRO A 417 -8.85 -23.61 6.96
N GLY A 418 -9.06 -22.77 5.96
CA GLY A 418 -8.07 -21.83 5.43
C GLY A 418 -7.73 -22.09 3.96
N ASN A 419 -6.66 -21.46 3.48
CA ASN A 419 -6.26 -21.46 2.07
C ASN A 419 -6.31 -22.84 1.39
N GLY A 420 -6.82 -22.89 0.16
CA GLY A 420 -6.93 -24.11 -0.66
C GLY A 420 -8.24 -24.89 -0.47
N HIS A 421 -9.16 -24.41 0.36
CA HIS A 421 -10.48 -25.00 0.56
C HIS A 421 -11.57 -24.17 -0.11
N ILE A 422 -12.60 -24.88 -0.57
CA ILE A 422 -13.84 -24.28 -1.08
C ILE A 422 -14.95 -24.65 -0.10
N VAL A 423 -15.74 -23.65 0.27
CA VAL A 423 -16.92 -23.78 1.11
C VAL A 423 -18.12 -23.09 0.48
N TYR A 424 -19.30 -23.41 0.99
CA TYR A 424 -20.55 -22.82 0.52
C TYR A 424 -21.46 -22.42 1.69
N PHE A 425 -22.21 -21.35 1.53
CA PHE A 425 -23.25 -20.91 2.47
C PHE A 425 -24.28 -20.03 1.74
N ALA A 426 -25.47 -19.83 2.32
CA ALA A 426 -26.48 -18.96 1.72
C ALA A 426 -26.11 -17.47 1.83
N VAL A 427 -26.34 -16.77 0.73
CA VAL A 427 -26.25 -15.31 0.59
C VAL A 427 -27.48 -14.89 -0.20
N PRO A 428 -28.12 -13.72 0.07
CA PRO A 428 -29.29 -13.27 -0.67
C PRO A 428 -29.10 -13.40 -2.20
N GLU A 429 -30.14 -13.87 -2.91
CA GLU A 429 -30.06 -14.22 -4.33
C GLU A 429 -29.81 -13.03 -5.25
N ASP A 430 -30.24 -11.84 -4.83
CA ASP A 430 -30.07 -10.56 -5.52
C ASP A 430 -28.66 -9.99 -5.43
N VAL A 431 -27.81 -10.56 -4.57
CA VAL A 431 -26.42 -10.14 -4.43
C VAL A 431 -25.57 -10.73 -5.55
N ASP A 432 -24.98 -9.82 -6.34
CA ASP A 432 -23.93 -10.15 -7.29
C ASP A 432 -22.66 -10.59 -6.55
N LEU A 433 -22.18 -11.76 -6.91
CA LEU A 433 -21.01 -12.39 -6.30
C LEU A 433 -19.72 -12.08 -7.06
N ASP A 434 -19.81 -11.45 -8.23
CA ASP A 434 -18.63 -11.01 -8.97
C ASP A 434 -17.88 -9.93 -8.17
N TYR A 435 -16.60 -10.18 -7.94
CA TYR A 435 -15.74 -9.35 -7.09
C TYR A 435 -16.19 -9.21 -5.63
N ALA A 436 -17.07 -10.10 -5.14
CA ALA A 436 -17.46 -10.11 -3.74
C ALA A 436 -16.35 -10.72 -2.86
N LEU A 437 -16.13 -10.11 -1.69
CA LEU A 437 -15.09 -10.47 -0.73
C LEU A 437 -15.71 -10.75 0.63
N LEU A 438 -15.14 -11.71 1.35
CA LEU A 438 -15.59 -12.12 2.67
C LEU A 438 -14.58 -11.70 3.73
N ILE A 439 -15.04 -10.96 4.72
CA ILE A 439 -14.27 -10.44 5.83
C ILE A 439 -14.89 -10.93 7.13
N ARG A 440 -14.08 -11.29 8.12
CA ARG A 440 -14.54 -11.53 9.50
C ARG A 440 -14.31 -10.28 10.33
N ASN A 441 -15.32 -9.88 11.10
CA ASN A 441 -15.20 -8.88 12.13
C ASN A 441 -14.59 -9.50 13.38
N LEU A 442 -13.56 -8.85 13.92
CA LEU A 442 -12.87 -9.28 15.13
C LEU A 442 -13.47 -8.53 16.33
N GLN A 443 -13.64 -9.23 17.46
CA GLN A 443 -14.14 -8.66 18.71
C GLN A 443 -13.23 -9.14 19.84
N GLY A 444 -12.35 -8.26 20.32
CA GLY A 444 -11.36 -8.61 21.34
C GLY A 444 -10.31 -9.62 20.86
N THR A 445 -10.14 -9.77 19.54
CA THR A 445 -9.16 -10.67 18.91
C THR A 445 -8.37 -9.95 17.82
N THR A 446 -7.26 -10.53 17.37
CA THR A 446 -6.42 -9.94 16.32
C THR A 446 -6.27 -10.90 15.14
N THR A 447 -5.80 -10.40 13.99
CA THR A 447 -5.47 -11.27 12.84
C THR A 447 -4.44 -12.37 13.16
N ARG A 448 -3.66 -12.22 14.25
CA ARG A 448 -2.72 -13.26 14.74
C ARG A 448 -3.38 -14.26 15.68
N GLN A 449 -4.33 -13.83 16.52
CA GLN A 449 -5.06 -14.69 17.47
C GLN A 449 -6.58 -14.58 17.27
N PRO A 450 -7.11 -14.97 16.10
CA PRO A 450 -8.47 -14.62 15.69
C PRO A 450 -9.60 -15.30 16.48
N HIS A 451 -9.30 -16.39 17.19
CA HIS A 451 -10.27 -17.21 17.89
C HIS A 451 -9.96 -17.33 19.40
N LYS A 452 -9.06 -16.49 19.93
CA LYS A 452 -8.67 -16.54 21.33
C LYS A 452 -9.57 -15.60 22.11
N ILE A 453 -10.52 -16.13 22.87
CA ILE A 453 -11.33 -15.33 23.78
C ILE A 453 -10.42 -15.02 24.97
N ASP A 454 -10.03 -13.76 25.15
CA ASP A 454 -9.40 -13.35 26.39
C ASP A 454 -10.38 -13.65 27.52
N ALA A 455 -9.98 -14.53 28.43
CA ALA A 455 -10.69 -14.71 29.68
C ALA A 455 -10.69 -13.34 30.37
N VAL A 456 -11.85 -12.69 30.42
CA VAL A 456 -12.06 -11.48 31.21
C VAL A 456 -11.56 -11.80 32.62
N GLU A 457 -10.40 -11.25 33.01
CA GLU A 457 -10.02 -11.18 34.41
C GLU A 457 -11.09 -10.33 35.09
N VAL A 458 -12.05 -11.02 35.72
CA VAL A 458 -12.86 -10.41 36.76
C VAL A 458 -11.89 -10.04 37.88
N LYS A 459 -11.58 -8.74 37.98
CA LYS A 459 -11.03 -8.14 39.19
C LYS A 459 -12.06 -7.25 39.84
#